data_AF-A0A9P0J4U0-F1
#
_entry.id   AF-A0A9P0J4U0-F1
#
_cell.length_a   1.000
_cell.length_b   1.000
_cell.length_c   1.000
_cell.angle_alpha   90.00
_cell.angle_beta   90.00
_cell.angle_gamma   90.00
#
_symmetry.space_group_name_H-M   'P 1'
#
loop_
_entity.id
_entity.type
_entity.pdbx_description
1 polymer ?
#
loop_
_entity_poly.entity_id
_entity_poly.type
_entity_poly.pdbx_seq_one_letter_code
_entity_poly.pdbx_strand_id
1 'polypeptide(L)'
;MNGSMEPQQASEAVLKKSVDISKENPTVKGYDWNNGIDYEQLLSIYRYSGFQATNFGLSVEQINKMLDEREKPFVEDIYEEDEFIKRRSNCTMFLGYTSNMVSCGNRDAIRFIVQHKMVDCIVTTAGGVEEDLIKCLAPTFIGDFQLKGSVLREDGINRIGNLLVPNENYCKFENWVMPILDKMLEEQNIAWTPSTIIERLGLEINDEQSICYWAAKNKIPIFCPALTDGSLGDMMYFHSFRNPGLIIDILKDLRRLNTMAVKAANTGMIIIGGGVIKHHICNANLMRNGADYSVYLNTASEYDGSDSGARPDEAVSWGKIRATASPVKIYGDATLIFPLLVGETFAKRFHKNKK
;
A
#
# COMPACT_ATOMS: atom_id res chain seq x y z
N MET A 1 -46.53 41.45 34.18
CA MET A 1 -46.32 40.80 32.89
C MET A 1 -45.83 39.39 33.18
N ASN A 2 -46.69 38.39 32.99
CA ASN A 2 -46.34 36.99 33.19
C ASN A 2 -45.36 36.59 32.09
N GLY A 3 -44.08 36.52 32.43
CA GLY A 3 -43.07 35.93 31.56
C GLY A 3 -43.44 34.49 31.30
N SER A 4 -43.67 34.16 30.03
CA SER A 4 -43.79 32.78 29.55
C SER A 4 -42.63 31.96 30.11
N MET A 5 -42.89 31.07 31.08
CA MET A 5 -41.88 30.14 31.55
C MET A 5 -41.63 29.09 30.47
N GLU A 6 -40.35 28.80 30.22
CA GLU A 6 -39.92 27.75 29.30
C GLU A 6 -40.45 26.37 29.74
N PRO A 7 -40.83 25.48 28.81
CA PRO A 7 -41.31 24.15 29.17
C PRO A 7 -40.24 23.38 29.95
N GLN A 8 -40.58 22.95 31.18
CA GLN A 8 -39.64 22.29 32.08
C GLN A 8 -38.95 21.07 31.44
N GLN A 9 -39.72 20.25 30.72
CA GLN A 9 -39.19 19.07 30.02
C GLN A 9 -38.16 19.43 28.93
N ALA A 10 -38.35 20.56 28.24
CA ALA A 10 -37.38 21.04 27.25
C ALA A 10 -36.12 21.59 27.93
N SER A 11 -36.27 22.29 29.05
CA SER A 11 -35.16 22.82 29.85
C SER A 11 -34.29 21.67 30.42
N GLU A 12 -34.92 20.64 31.00
CA GLU A 12 -34.23 19.45 31.52
C GLU A 12 -33.51 18.66 30.42
N ALA A 13 -34.09 18.57 29.22
CA ALA A 13 -33.47 17.89 28.09
C ALA A 13 -32.25 18.64 27.53
N VAL A 14 -32.34 19.97 27.40
CA VAL A 14 -31.31 20.80 26.76
C VAL A 14 -30.19 21.17 27.74
N LEU A 15 -30.50 21.44 29.01
CA LEU A 15 -29.55 21.91 30.02
C LEU A 15 -29.01 20.79 30.91
N LYS A 16 -28.98 19.57 30.39
CA LYS A 16 -28.43 18.41 31.09
C LYS A 16 -26.94 18.64 31.41
N LYS A 17 -26.58 18.52 32.69
CA LYS A 17 -25.19 18.66 33.13
C LYS A 17 -24.31 17.54 32.57
N SER A 18 -23.17 17.90 32.01
CA SER A 18 -22.16 16.97 31.52
C SER A 18 -21.21 16.55 32.66
N VAL A 19 -20.62 15.37 32.51
CA VAL A 19 -19.45 14.96 33.29
C VAL A 19 -18.17 15.65 32.75
N ASP A 20 -17.14 15.78 33.59
CA ASP A 20 -15.84 16.32 33.17
C ASP A 20 -15.01 15.22 32.48
N ILE A 21 -14.62 15.47 31.23
CA ILE A 21 -13.85 14.54 30.38
C ILE A 21 -12.44 15.06 30.05
N SER A 22 -12.01 16.18 30.66
CA SER A 22 -10.78 16.90 30.27
C SER A 22 -9.47 16.14 30.53
N LYS A 23 -9.47 15.14 31.42
CA LYS A 23 -8.27 14.37 31.77
C LYS A 23 -7.90 13.29 30.76
N GLU A 24 -8.87 12.75 30.04
CA GLU A 24 -8.69 11.61 29.13
C GLU A 24 -8.79 12.01 27.66
N ASN A 25 -9.34 13.20 27.37
CA ASN A 25 -9.59 13.66 26.01
C ASN A 25 -8.81 14.95 25.71
N PRO A 26 -7.91 14.94 24.71
CA PRO A 26 -7.25 16.16 24.29
C PRO A 26 -8.26 17.14 23.68
N THR A 27 -8.02 18.42 23.86
CA THR A 27 -8.85 19.48 23.28
C THR A 27 -8.61 19.60 21.77
N VAL A 28 -9.67 19.85 21.01
CA VAL A 28 -9.57 20.13 19.58
C VAL A 28 -8.77 21.40 19.36
N LYS A 29 -7.74 21.32 18.50
CA LYS A 29 -6.88 22.46 18.15
C LYS A 29 -6.45 22.35 16.69
N GLY A 30 -6.58 23.46 15.96
CA GLY A 30 -6.04 23.62 14.61
C GLY A 30 -4.71 24.37 14.60
N TYR A 31 -4.08 24.44 13.43
CA TYR A 31 -2.90 25.26 13.22
C TYR A 31 -3.28 26.75 13.20
N ASP A 32 -2.55 27.55 13.98
CA ASP A 32 -2.75 29.00 14.01
C ASP A 32 -1.77 29.68 13.06
N TRP A 33 -2.30 30.12 11.91
CA TRP A 33 -1.54 30.77 10.83
C TRP A 33 -0.92 32.11 11.23
N ASN A 34 -1.28 32.69 12.37
CA ASN A 34 -0.56 33.86 12.90
C ASN A 34 0.90 33.51 13.28
N ASN A 35 1.24 32.22 13.45
CA ASN A 35 2.59 31.75 13.72
C ASN A 35 3.46 31.60 12.45
N GLY A 36 2.93 31.92 11.26
CA GLY A 36 3.64 31.82 9.99
C GLY A 36 3.34 30.53 9.23
N ILE A 37 4.28 30.12 8.36
CA ILE A 37 4.16 28.92 7.52
C ILE A 37 5.16 27.88 8.05
N ASP A 38 4.65 26.91 8.81
CA ASP A 38 5.39 25.75 9.30
C ASP A 38 4.60 24.47 9.02
N TYR A 39 5.00 23.74 7.99
CA TYR A 39 4.32 22.51 7.58
C TYR A 39 4.53 21.35 8.57
N GLU A 40 5.65 21.31 9.29
CA GLU A 40 5.89 20.29 10.31
C GLU A 40 4.93 20.51 11.49
N GLN A 41 4.81 21.76 11.94
CA GLN A 41 3.85 22.11 12.98
C GLN A 41 2.40 21.93 12.52
N LEU A 42 2.07 22.28 11.27
CA LEU A 42 0.75 22.03 10.67
C LEU A 42 0.38 20.55 10.67
N LEU A 43 1.27 19.66 10.24
CA LEU A 43 0.98 18.23 10.18
C LEU A 43 0.97 17.58 11.57
N SER A 44 1.79 18.07 12.51
CA SER A 44 1.76 17.56 13.89
C SER A 44 0.44 17.86 14.60
N ILE A 45 -0.19 19.01 14.34
CA ILE A 45 -1.45 19.39 14.99
C ILE A 45 -2.67 18.64 14.42
N TYR A 46 -2.55 17.96 13.27
CA TYR A 46 -3.63 17.16 12.69
C TYR A 46 -4.13 16.09 13.67
N ARG A 47 -3.24 15.55 14.52
CA ARG A 47 -3.56 14.62 15.61
C ARG A 47 -4.70 15.12 16.53
N TYR A 48 -4.85 16.43 16.65
CA TYR A 48 -5.80 17.12 17.52
C TYR A 48 -6.86 17.93 16.75
N SER A 49 -6.89 17.85 15.41
CA SER A 49 -7.76 18.68 14.58
C SER A 49 -9.17 18.09 14.36
N GLY A 50 -9.36 16.78 14.56
CA GLY A 50 -10.65 16.09 14.40
C GLY A 50 -10.81 15.36 13.06
N PHE A 51 -11.83 14.51 12.97
CA PHE A 51 -12.18 13.73 11.78
C PHE A 51 -10.98 12.96 11.16
N GLN A 52 -10.80 12.99 9.85
CA GLN A 52 -9.72 12.27 9.16
C GLN A 52 -8.33 12.89 9.42
N ALA A 53 -8.24 14.16 9.84
CA ALA A 53 -6.97 14.74 10.26
C ALA A 53 -6.43 14.05 11.52
N THR A 54 -7.28 13.74 12.49
CA THR A 54 -6.89 12.93 13.65
C THR A 54 -6.41 11.54 13.22
N ASN A 55 -7.07 10.89 12.25
CA ASN A 55 -6.64 9.59 11.73
C ASN A 55 -5.30 9.67 10.97
N PHE A 56 -5.00 10.78 10.29
CA PHE A 56 -3.68 11.04 9.72
C PHE A 56 -2.60 11.07 10.82
N GLY A 57 -2.79 11.88 11.87
CA GLY A 57 -1.84 11.95 12.99
C GLY A 57 -1.64 10.61 13.68
N LEU A 58 -2.73 9.86 13.92
CA LEU A 58 -2.67 8.50 14.47
C LEU A 58 -1.92 7.53 13.55
N SER A 59 -2.05 7.67 12.23
CA SER A 59 -1.32 6.84 11.27
C SER A 59 0.17 7.16 11.23
N VAL A 60 0.55 8.43 11.36
CA VAL A 60 1.96 8.85 11.55
C VAL A 60 2.53 8.19 12.81
N GLU A 61 1.80 8.21 13.93
CA GLU A 61 2.21 7.53 15.17
C GLU A 61 2.37 6.00 14.97
N GLN A 62 1.41 5.35 14.32
CA GLN A 62 1.45 3.90 14.08
C GLN A 62 2.63 3.49 13.18
N ILE A 63 2.86 4.21 12.07
CA ILE A 63 3.98 3.91 11.17
C ILE A 63 5.32 4.16 11.88
N ASN A 64 5.44 5.24 12.66
CA ASN A 64 6.66 5.48 13.45
C ASN A 64 6.89 4.39 14.50
N LYS A 65 5.84 3.85 15.15
CA LYS A 65 5.96 2.67 16.02
C LYS A 65 6.46 1.43 15.28
N MET A 66 5.99 1.19 14.05
CA MET A 66 6.51 0.10 13.21
C MET A 66 8.01 0.29 12.94
N LEU A 67 8.43 1.52 12.59
CA LEU A 67 9.84 1.86 12.34
C LEU A 67 10.70 1.71 13.60
N ASP A 68 10.21 2.16 14.76
CA ASP A 68 10.89 2.00 16.05
C ASP A 68 11.01 0.52 16.44
N GLU A 69 9.94 -0.26 16.24
CA GLU A 69 9.98 -1.70 16.46
C GLU A 69 11.02 -2.34 15.54
N ARG A 70 11.10 -1.91 14.27
CA ARG A 70 12.03 -2.44 13.27
C ARG A 70 13.50 -2.26 13.67
N GLU A 71 13.83 -1.16 14.36
CA GLU A 71 15.19 -0.85 14.83
C GLU A 71 15.62 -1.66 16.07
N LYS A 72 14.69 -2.34 16.75
CA LYS A 72 15.04 -3.19 17.89
C LYS A 72 15.85 -4.41 17.46
N PRO A 73 16.73 -4.94 18.34
CA PRO A 73 17.41 -6.20 18.09
C PRO A 73 16.41 -7.34 17.84
N PHE A 74 16.76 -8.27 16.96
CA PHE A 74 15.94 -9.45 16.67
C PHE A 74 16.82 -10.70 16.66
N VAL A 75 16.17 -11.84 16.87
CA VAL A 75 16.83 -13.15 16.70
C VAL A 75 16.83 -13.48 15.21
N GLU A 76 18.02 -13.63 14.65
CA GLU A 76 18.21 -14.04 13.26
C GLU A 76 17.54 -15.39 12.98
N ASP A 77 16.91 -15.50 11.82
CA ASP A 77 16.35 -16.76 11.36
C ASP A 77 17.44 -17.58 10.67
N ILE A 78 17.99 -18.56 11.39
CA ILE A 78 19.02 -19.46 10.85
C ILE A 78 18.44 -20.63 10.04
N TYR A 79 17.12 -20.78 9.98
CA TYR A 79 16.44 -21.90 9.31
C TYR A 79 15.82 -21.50 7.98
N GLU A 80 15.68 -20.20 7.69
CA GLU A 80 15.25 -19.71 6.38
C GLU A 80 16.45 -19.44 5.47
N GLU A 81 16.51 -20.19 4.38
CA GLU A 81 17.55 -20.08 3.36
C GLU A 81 17.12 -19.17 2.19
N ASP A 82 15.81 -18.98 1.96
CA ASP A 82 15.32 -18.04 0.96
C ASP A 82 15.53 -16.60 1.44
N GLU A 83 16.55 -15.94 0.87
CA GLU A 83 16.94 -14.57 1.22
C GLU A 83 15.78 -13.58 1.19
N PHE A 84 14.77 -13.78 0.32
CA PHE A 84 13.63 -12.87 0.19
C PHE A 84 12.64 -12.93 1.36
N ILE A 85 12.53 -14.08 2.02
CA ILE A 85 11.60 -14.27 3.15
C ILE A 85 12.32 -14.45 4.48
N LYS A 86 13.66 -14.50 4.46
CA LYS A 86 14.50 -14.49 5.67
C LYS A 86 14.26 -13.21 6.47
N ARG A 87 14.04 -13.36 7.78
CA ARG A 87 13.80 -12.24 8.70
C ARG A 87 15.03 -11.31 8.75
N ARG A 88 14.79 -9.99 8.60
CA ARG A 88 15.85 -8.95 8.56
C ARG A 88 15.77 -7.89 9.65
N SER A 89 14.68 -7.89 10.39
CA SER A 89 14.36 -6.89 11.39
C SER A 89 13.43 -7.49 12.43
N ASN A 90 13.26 -6.78 13.54
CA ASN A 90 12.32 -7.19 14.57
C ASN A 90 10.84 -7.02 14.11
N CYS A 91 10.55 -5.99 13.31
CA CYS A 91 9.24 -5.79 12.69
C CYS A 91 9.31 -6.01 11.18
N THR A 92 8.59 -7.00 10.67
CA THR A 92 8.41 -7.26 9.24
C THR A 92 7.26 -6.40 8.73
N MET A 93 7.57 -5.44 7.85
CA MET A 93 6.60 -4.48 7.32
C MET A 93 6.07 -4.91 5.95
N PHE A 94 4.75 -5.10 5.87
CA PHE A 94 4.01 -5.43 4.67
C PHE A 94 3.39 -4.16 4.07
N LEU A 95 3.73 -3.85 2.83
CA LEU A 95 3.17 -2.75 2.07
C LEU A 95 2.24 -3.28 0.97
N GLY A 96 0.97 -2.90 1.02
CA GLY A 96 -0.01 -3.19 -0.02
C GLY A 96 -0.37 -1.93 -0.78
N TYR A 97 -0.40 -1.99 -2.12
CA TYR A 97 -0.95 -0.90 -2.93
C TYR A 97 -1.67 -1.41 -4.18
N THR A 98 -2.75 -0.75 -4.58
CA THR A 98 -3.49 -1.02 -5.83
C THR A 98 -2.74 -0.48 -7.05
N SER A 99 -3.04 -1.02 -8.25
CA SER A 99 -2.37 -0.65 -9.51
C SER A 99 -2.33 0.85 -9.79
N ASN A 100 -3.45 1.56 -9.56
CA ASN A 100 -3.56 2.98 -9.81
C ASN A 100 -2.60 3.85 -8.98
N MET A 101 -2.04 3.33 -7.86
CA MET A 101 -0.99 4.01 -7.09
C MET A 101 0.35 4.06 -7.81
N VAL A 102 0.57 3.14 -8.75
CA VAL A 102 1.75 3.12 -9.62
C VAL A 102 1.47 3.86 -10.92
N SER A 103 0.23 3.87 -11.42
CA SER A 103 -0.18 4.73 -12.53
C SER A 103 -0.03 6.21 -12.18
N CYS A 104 -0.33 6.62 -10.94
CA CYS A 104 -0.15 8.01 -10.48
C CYS A 104 1.28 8.28 -9.95
N GLY A 105 1.50 9.47 -9.38
CA GLY A 105 2.79 9.90 -8.83
C GLY A 105 3.20 9.23 -7.50
N ASN A 106 2.30 8.49 -6.85
CA ASN A 106 2.65 7.74 -5.63
C ASN A 106 3.70 6.65 -5.89
N ARG A 107 3.90 6.24 -7.15
CA ARG A 107 5.01 5.40 -7.60
C ARG A 107 6.35 5.84 -6.99
N ASP A 108 6.65 7.14 -7.02
CA ASP A 108 7.96 7.64 -6.57
C ASP A 108 8.13 7.56 -5.06
N ALA A 109 7.04 7.77 -4.30
CA ALA A 109 7.01 7.60 -2.86
C ALA A 109 7.18 6.11 -2.47
N ILE A 110 6.52 5.20 -3.20
CA ILE A 110 6.69 3.75 -3.02
C ILE A 110 8.13 3.35 -3.35
N ARG A 111 8.66 3.79 -4.50
CA ARG A 111 10.05 3.54 -4.92
C ARG A 111 11.05 3.99 -3.87
N PHE A 112 10.87 5.18 -3.27
CA PHE A 112 11.73 5.68 -2.19
C PHE A 112 11.79 4.72 -0.99
N ILE A 113 10.62 4.25 -0.52
CA ILE A 113 10.53 3.30 0.61
C ILE A 113 11.27 1.99 0.27
N VAL A 114 11.07 1.47 -0.94
CA VAL A 114 11.67 0.20 -1.39
C VAL A 114 13.18 0.34 -1.62
N GLN A 115 13.61 1.42 -2.27
CA GLN A 115 15.01 1.76 -2.52
C GLN A 115 15.82 1.80 -1.21
N HIS A 116 15.22 2.30 -0.13
CA HIS A 116 15.88 2.45 1.16
C HIS A 116 15.59 1.33 2.16
N LYS A 117 15.09 0.16 1.69
CA LYS A 117 14.88 -1.04 2.51
C LYS A 117 14.00 -0.81 3.75
N MET A 118 12.99 0.05 3.62
CA MET A 118 12.12 0.45 4.73
C MET A 118 10.88 -0.43 4.90
N VAL A 119 10.65 -1.33 3.94
CA VAL A 119 9.62 -2.38 4.01
C VAL A 119 10.27 -3.71 3.64
N ASP A 120 9.61 -4.80 4.02
CA ASP A 120 10.16 -6.15 3.88
C ASP A 120 9.36 -6.99 2.89
N CYS A 121 8.08 -6.67 2.66
CA CYS A 121 7.21 -7.40 1.74
C CYS A 121 6.26 -6.44 1.02
N ILE A 122 6.00 -6.70 -0.26
CA ILE A 122 5.03 -5.95 -1.07
C ILE A 122 3.96 -6.89 -1.60
N VAL A 123 2.71 -6.44 -1.59
CA VAL A 123 1.63 -7.07 -2.36
C VAL A 123 0.95 -6.05 -3.25
N THR A 124 0.88 -6.34 -4.55
CA THR A 124 0.18 -5.49 -5.52
C THR A 124 -0.62 -6.34 -6.52
N THR A 125 -1.32 -5.68 -7.44
CA THR A 125 -2.02 -6.28 -8.59
C THR A 125 -1.17 -6.17 -9.86
N ALA A 126 -1.50 -6.89 -10.94
CA ALA A 126 -0.70 -6.90 -12.17
C ALA A 126 -0.41 -5.48 -12.72
N GLY A 127 -1.42 -4.61 -12.78
CA GLY A 127 -1.26 -3.21 -13.13
C GLY A 127 -0.22 -2.44 -12.30
N GLY A 128 -0.04 -2.80 -11.02
CA GLY A 128 0.97 -2.17 -10.14
C GLY A 128 2.40 -2.65 -10.40
N VAL A 129 2.57 -3.74 -11.15
CA VAL A 129 3.86 -4.24 -11.65
C VAL A 129 4.12 -3.65 -13.03
N GLU A 130 3.21 -3.87 -13.98
CA GLU A 130 3.46 -3.52 -15.39
C GLU A 130 3.56 -2.01 -15.60
N GLU A 131 2.76 -1.18 -14.93
CA GLU A 131 2.86 0.28 -15.04
C GLU A 131 4.19 0.82 -14.51
N ASP A 132 4.81 0.15 -13.51
CA ASP A 132 6.13 0.52 -13.02
C ASP A 132 7.21 0.27 -14.08
N LEU A 133 7.13 -0.87 -14.75
CA LEU A 133 8.06 -1.27 -15.81
C LEU A 133 7.86 -0.41 -17.07
N ILE A 134 6.60 -0.24 -17.50
CA ILE A 134 6.21 0.56 -18.67
C ILE A 134 6.68 2.00 -18.53
N LYS A 135 6.60 2.59 -17.33
CA LYS A 135 7.08 3.96 -17.08
C LYS A 135 8.58 4.16 -17.26
N CYS A 136 9.38 3.09 -17.28
CA CYS A 136 10.79 3.15 -17.65
C CYS A 136 10.99 3.17 -19.19
N LEU A 137 9.97 2.76 -19.96
CA LEU A 137 9.99 2.70 -21.42
C LEU A 137 9.32 3.92 -22.06
N ALA A 138 8.24 4.42 -21.46
CA ALA A 138 7.45 5.54 -21.97
C ALA A 138 6.61 6.21 -20.85
N PRO A 139 6.35 7.53 -20.95
CA PRO A 139 5.63 8.26 -19.91
C PRO A 139 4.12 8.02 -19.90
N THR A 140 3.51 8.29 -18.75
CA THR A 140 2.06 8.49 -18.56
C THR A 140 1.77 10.00 -18.50
N PHE A 141 0.65 10.44 -19.05
CA PHE A 141 0.29 11.86 -19.13
C PHE A 141 -0.91 12.21 -18.26
N ILE A 142 -1.04 13.49 -17.92
CA ILE A 142 -2.24 14.03 -17.26
C ILE A 142 -3.33 14.27 -18.32
N GLY A 143 -4.55 13.89 -17.99
CA GLY A 143 -5.76 14.12 -18.75
C GLY A 143 -6.94 14.50 -17.83
N ASP A 144 -8.14 14.05 -18.18
CA ASP A 144 -9.38 14.38 -17.45
C ASP A 144 -10.31 13.15 -17.38
N PHE A 145 -11.02 12.99 -16.26
CA PHE A 145 -12.01 11.92 -16.06
C PHE A 145 -13.14 11.93 -17.10
N GLN A 146 -13.47 13.10 -17.64
CA GLN A 146 -14.60 13.32 -18.53
C GLN A 146 -14.26 13.12 -20.02
N LEU A 147 -13.00 12.82 -20.36
CA LEU A 147 -12.62 12.53 -21.74
C LEU A 147 -13.42 11.34 -22.28
N LYS A 148 -14.05 11.54 -23.45
CA LYS A 148 -14.94 10.56 -24.07
C LYS A 148 -14.16 9.32 -24.48
N GLY A 149 -14.58 8.15 -23.97
CA GLY A 149 -13.90 6.88 -24.24
C GLY A 149 -13.86 6.49 -25.71
N SER A 150 -14.88 6.82 -26.51
CA SER A 150 -14.90 6.52 -27.95
C SER A 150 -13.80 7.24 -28.71
N VAL A 151 -13.61 8.54 -28.45
CA VAL A 151 -12.56 9.35 -29.09
C VAL A 151 -11.18 8.85 -28.67
N LEU A 152 -10.97 8.63 -27.36
CA LEU A 152 -9.71 8.08 -26.86
C LEU A 152 -9.38 6.73 -27.50
N ARG A 153 -10.38 5.86 -27.70
CA ARG A 153 -10.18 4.56 -28.34
C ARG A 153 -9.82 4.69 -29.83
N GLU A 154 -10.47 5.57 -30.57
CA GLU A 154 -10.15 5.87 -31.97
C GLU A 154 -8.71 6.37 -32.12
N ASP A 155 -8.25 7.18 -31.16
CA ASP A 155 -6.90 7.73 -31.11
C ASP A 155 -5.84 6.78 -30.50
N GLY A 156 -6.25 5.59 -30.03
CA GLY A 156 -5.33 4.63 -29.41
C GLY A 156 -4.77 5.08 -28.05
N ILE A 157 -5.56 5.79 -27.26
CA ILE A 157 -5.22 6.29 -25.92
C ILE A 157 -6.07 5.59 -24.86
N ASN A 158 -5.44 5.08 -23.81
CA ASN A 158 -6.12 4.46 -22.68
C ASN A 158 -6.23 5.45 -21.52
N ARG A 159 -7.37 5.45 -20.82
CA ARG A 159 -7.62 6.35 -19.68
C ARG A 159 -7.59 5.59 -18.36
N ILE A 160 -6.84 6.11 -17.39
CA ILE A 160 -6.81 5.65 -16.00
C ILE A 160 -7.22 6.82 -15.11
N GLY A 161 -8.51 6.93 -14.79
CA GLY A 161 -9.03 8.11 -14.08
C GLY A 161 -8.86 9.39 -14.90
N ASN A 162 -8.00 10.31 -14.42
CA ASN A 162 -7.54 11.52 -15.12
C ASN A 162 -6.11 11.38 -15.69
N LEU A 163 -5.63 10.16 -15.93
CA LEU A 163 -4.36 9.89 -16.57
C LEU A 163 -4.56 9.27 -17.96
N LEU A 164 -3.59 9.46 -18.84
CA LEU A 164 -3.60 8.95 -20.21
C LEU A 164 -2.34 8.14 -20.49
N VAL A 165 -2.53 6.95 -21.06
CA VAL A 165 -1.47 6.02 -21.45
C VAL A 165 -1.63 5.69 -22.94
N PRO A 166 -0.75 6.19 -23.82
CA PRO A 166 -0.78 5.83 -25.25
C PRO A 166 -0.59 4.32 -25.46
N ASN A 167 -1.29 3.72 -26.43
CA ASN A 167 -1.12 2.30 -26.78
C ASN A 167 0.32 1.94 -27.16
N GLU A 168 1.07 2.88 -27.72
CA GLU A 168 2.48 2.71 -28.04
C GLU A 168 3.32 2.27 -26.82
N ASN A 169 2.93 2.68 -25.61
CA ASN A 169 3.57 2.23 -24.37
C ASN A 169 3.48 0.71 -24.21
N TYR A 170 2.31 0.13 -24.49
CA TYR A 170 2.10 -1.32 -24.42
C TYR A 170 2.76 -2.06 -25.58
N CYS A 171 2.87 -1.45 -26.77
CA CYS A 171 3.68 -2.01 -27.86
C CYS A 171 5.18 -2.06 -27.51
N LYS A 172 5.70 -1.02 -26.84
CA LYS A 172 7.08 -1.02 -26.32
C LYS A 172 7.26 -2.09 -25.24
N PHE A 173 6.25 -2.26 -24.38
CA PHE A 173 6.24 -3.30 -23.37
C PHE A 173 6.26 -4.71 -23.97
N GLU A 174 5.44 -4.98 -24.99
CA GLU A 174 5.44 -6.25 -25.72
C GLU A 174 6.86 -6.57 -26.25
N ASN A 175 7.45 -5.61 -26.97
CA ASN A 175 8.79 -5.78 -27.55
C ASN A 175 9.86 -6.06 -26.49
N TRP A 176 9.71 -5.47 -25.29
CA TRP A 176 10.65 -5.67 -24.19
C TRP A 176 10.44 -7.01 -23.46
N VAL A 177 9.19 -7.40 -23.19
CA VAL A 177 8.88 -8.55 -22.33
C VAL A 177 8.89 -9.88 -23.08
N MET A 178 8.54 -9.90 -24.38
CA MET A 178 8.47 -11.15 -25.16
C MET A 178 9.78 -11.96 -25.14
N PRO A 179 10.96 -11.36 -25.40
CA PRO A 179 12.23 -12.10 -25.33
C PRO A 179 12.57 -12.60 -23.91
N ILE A 180 12.02 -11.98 -22.87
CA ILE A 180 12.21 -12.40 -21.48
C ILE A 180 11.33 -13.62 -21.21
N LEU A 181 10.08 -13.63 -21.69
CA LEU A 181 9.18 -14.78 -21.59
C LEU A 181 9.74 -16.00 -22.33
N ASP A 182 10.35 -15.81 -23.49
CA ASP A 182 11.02 -16.88 -24.24
C ASP A 182 12.11 -17.54 -23.37
N LYS A 183 13.00 -16.73 -22.76
CA LYS A 183 14.06 -17.23 -21.84
C LYS A 183 13.48 -17.91 -20.61
N MET A 184 12.43 -17.33 -20.01
CA MET A 184 11.78 -17.93 -18.85
C MET A 184 11.19 -19.31 -19.18
N LEU A 185 10.64 -19.50 -20.39
CA LEU A 185 10.16 -20.79 -20.85
C LEU A 185 11.30 -21.81 -21.05
N GLU A 186 12.44 -21.40 -21.60
CA GLU A 186 13.63 -22.26 -21.68
C GLU A 186 14.11 -22.69 -20.27
N GLU A 187 13.96 -21.78 -19.31
CA GLU A 187 14.31 -21.96 -17.90
C GLU A 187 13.20 -22.62 -17.06
N GLN A 188 12.07 -23.08 -17.65
CA GLN A 188 10.85 -23.58 -16.97
C GLN A 188 11.07 -24.76 -16.00
N ASN A 189 12.25 -25.37 -16.02
CA ASN A 189 12.71 -26.29 -14.95
C ASN A 189 12.66 -25.61 -13.56
N ILE A 190 12.78 -24.27 -13.54
CA ILE A 190 12.48 -23.40 -12.42
C ILE A 190 10.95 -23.26 -12.31
N ALA A 191 10.40 -23.58 -11.14
CA ALA A 191 8.99 -23.29 -10.84
C ALA A 191 8.79 -21.78 -10.69
N TRP A 192 8.40 -21.12 -11.78
CA TRP A 192 8.04 -19.70 -11.81
C TRP A 192 6.80 -19.45 -10.95
N THR A 193 6.86 -18.37 -10.17
CA THR A 193 5.76 -17.85 -9.38
C THR A 193 5.63 -16.36 -9.68
N PRO A 194 4.51 -15.71 -9.37
CA PRO A 194 4.39 -14.28 -9.61
C PRO A 194 5.56 -13.47 -9.06
N SER A 195 5.98 -13.73 -7.82
CA SER A 195 7.09 -13.01 -7.20
C SER A 195 8.46 -13.25 -7.85
N THR A 196 8.76 -14.46 -8.32
CA THR A 196 10.03 -14.73 -9.02
C THR A 196 10.04 -14.16 -10.44
N ILE A 197 8.88 -14.11 -11.10
CA ILE A 197 8.73 -13.40 -12.38
C ILE A 197 8.94 -11.90 -12.17
N ILE A 198 8.32 -11.30 -11.16
CA ILE A 198 8.49 -9.87 -10.87
C ILE A 198 9.94 -9.54 -10.50
N GLU A 199 10.62 -10.41 -9.74
CA GLU A 199 12.06 -10.30 -9.49
C GLU A 199 12.85 -10.28 -10.81
N ARG A 200 12.60 -11.26 -11.69
CA ARG A 200 13.27 -11.35 -13.00
C ARG A 200 13.05 -10.08 -13.81
N LEU A 201 11.81 -9.60 -13.92
CA LEU A 201 11.47 -8.38 -14.65
C LEU A 201 12.13 -7.13 -14.03
N GLY A 202 12.22 -7.06 -12.70
CA GLY A 202 12.93 -5.99 -12.00
C GLY A 202 14.44 -5.99 -12.28
N LEU A 203 15.06 -7.17 -12.42
CA LEU A 203 16.47 -7.27 -12.81
C LEU A 203 16.69 -6.92 -14.29
N GLU A 204 15.79 -7.34 -15.18
CA GLU A 204 15.88 -7.10 -16.62
C GLU A 204 15.60 -5.63 -16.99
N ILE A 205 14.72 -4.92 -16.27
CA ILE A 205 14.45 -3.49 -16.55
C ILE A 205 15.65 -2.62 -16.19
N ASN A 206 16.40 -3.01 -15.15
CA ASN A 206 17.68 -2.41 -14.74
C ASN A 206 17.67 -0.86 -14.68
N ASP A 207 16.58 -0.27 -14.19
CA ASP A 207 16.39 1.18 -14.08
C ASP A 207 16.11 1.58 -12.62
N GLU A 208 16.91 2.50 -12.07
CA GLU A 208 16.77 3.01 -10.70
C GLU A 208 15.48 3.82 -10.45
N GLN A 209 14.70 4.09 -11.49
CA GLN A 209 13.37 4.67 -11.40
C GLN A 209 12.29 3.61 -11.09
N SER A 210 12.57 2.32 -11.24
CA SER A 210 11.61 1.22 -11.04
C SER A 210 11.53 0.75 -9.58
N ILE A 211 10.30 0.57 -9.09
CA ILE A 211 10.02 -0.14 -7.82
C ILE A 211 10.49 -1.60 -7.92
N CYS A 212 10.15 -2.30 -9.02
CA CYS A 212 10.53 -3.70 -9.24
C CYS A 212 12.05 -3.89 -9.24
N TYR A 213 12.80 -2.98 -9.85
CA TYR A 213 14.27 -2.99 -9.80
C TYR A 213 14.79 -2.92 -8.37
N TRP A 214 14.35 -1.93 -7.59
CA TRP A 214 14.80 -1.79 -6.21
C TRP A 214 14.36 -2.95 -5.33
N ALA A 215 13.16 -3.49 -5.56
CA ALA A 215 12.67 -4.66 -4.86
C ALA A 215 13.57 -5.87 -5.11
N ALA A 216 13.93 -6.15 -6.38
CA ALA A 216 14.84 -7.23 -6.73
C ALA A 216 16.25 -7.03 -6.14
N LYS A 217 16.83 -5.82 -6.27
CA LYS A 217 18.15 -5.46 -5.71
C LYS A 217 18.21 -5.57 -4.20
N ASN A 218 17.15 -5.14 -3.52
CA ASN A 218 17.04 -5.18 -2.08
C ASN A 218 16.44 -6.47 -1.55
N LYS A 219 16.18 -7.46 -2.42
CA LYS A 219 15.63 -8.76 -2.05
C LYS A 219 14.31 -8.63 -1.27
N ILE A 220 13.42 -7.74 -1.72
CA ILE A 220 12.08 -7.51 -1.18
C ILE A 220 11.09 -8.21 -2.14
N PRO A 221 10.36 -9.26 -1.72
CA PRO A 221 9.44 -9.96 -2.60
C PRO A 221 8.21 -9.10 -2.89
N ILE A 222 7.79 -9.11 -4.17
CA ILE A 222 6.51 -8.53 -4.61
C ILE A 222 5.58 -9.70 -4.93
N PHE A 223 4.54 -9.90 -4.13
CA PHE A 223 3.52 -10.91 -4.40
C PHE A 223 2.37 -10.30 -5.22
N CYS A 224 1.91 -11.03 -6.23
CA CYS A 224 0.77 -10.66 -7.06
C CYS A 224 -0.01 -11.92 -7.48
N PRO A 225 -0.96 -12.40 -6.67
CA PRO A 225 -1.66 -13.67 -6.94
C PRO A 225 -2.37 -13.71 -8.29
N ALA A 226 -2.87 -12.56 -8.74
CA ALA A 226 -3.53 -12.38 -10.04
C ALA A 226 -2.62 -11.63 -11.02
N LEU A 227 -1.39 -12.12 -11.24
CA LEU A 227 -0.42 -11.50 -12.15
C LEU A 227 -0.90 -11.47 -13.62
N THR A 228 -1.83 -12.34 -13.98
CA THR A 228 -2.41 -12.42 -15.32
C THR A 228 -3.50 -11.39 -15.60
N ASP A 229 -3.89 -10.56 -14.63
CA ASP A 229 -4.99 -9.58 -14.75
C ASP A 229 -4.49 -8.20 -15.21
N GLY A 230 -3.90 -8.13 -16.41
CA GLY A 230 -3.32 -6.91 -16.96
C GLY A 230 -2.58 -7.14 -18.29
N SER A 231 -1.88 -6.10 -18.77
CA SER A 231 -1.08 -6.15 -20.00
C SER A 231 -0.02 -7.26 -19.97
N LEU A 232 0.60 -7.54 -18.82
CA LEU A 232 1.53 -8.67 -18.69
C LEU A 232 0.82 -10.01 -18.95
N GLY A 233 -0.43 -10.14 -18.51
CA GLY A 233 -1.29 -11.29 -18.82
C GLY A 233 -1.59 -11.41 -20.32
N ASP A 234 -1.87 -10.29 -21.00
CA ASP A 234 -2.04 -10.27 -22.46
C ASP A 234 -0.78 -10.75 -23.18
N MET A 235 0.40 -10.32 -22.73
CA MET A 235 1.67 -10.76 -23.30
C MET A 235 1.91 -12.25 -23.07
N MET A 236 1.63 -12.76 -21.87
CA MET A 236 1.69 -14.20 -21.58
C MET A 236 0.70 -15.00 -22.42
N TYR A 237 -0.50 -14.47 -22.64
CA TYR A 237 -1.51 -15.07 -23.50
C TYR A 237 -1.00 -15.19 -24.94
N PHE A 238 -0.54 -14.10 -25.56
CA PHE A 238 0.00 -14.15 -26.93
C PHE A 238 1.25 -15.03 -27.04
N HIS A 239 2.14 -14.95 -26.06
CA HIS A 239 3.32 -15.81 -25.96
C HIS A 239 2.93 -17.29 -25.94
N SER A 240 1.89 -17.68 -25.19
CA SER A 240 1.48 -19.09 -25.06
C SER A 240 1.05 -19.76 -26.37
N PHE A 241 0.58 -18.99 -27.37
CA PHE A 241 0.28 -19.54 -28.70
C PHE A 241 1.53 -19.71 -29.58
N ARG A 242 2.54 -18.86 -29.39
CA ARG A 242 3.80 -18.91 -30.14
C ARG A 242 4.73 -19.97 -29.55
N ASN A 243 4.86 -19.96 -28.22
CA ASN A 243 5.75 -20.76 -27.40
C ASN A 243 4.98 -21.34 -26.19
N PRO A 244 4.24 -22.44 -26.37
CA PRO A 244 3.43 -23.03 -25.31
C PRO A 244 4.28 -23.65 -24.20
N GLY A 245 3.80 -23.60 -22.95
CA GLY A 245 4.38 -24.35 -21.82
C GLY A 245 4.78 -23.52 -20.59
N LEU A 246 4.65 -22.20 -20.63
CA LEU A 246 4.93 -21.34 -19.46
C LEU A 246 3.87 -21.60 -18.37
N ILE A 247 4.31 -22.06 -17.21
CA ILE A 247 3.45 -22.34 -16.05
C ILE A 247 3.87 -21.42 -14.90
N ILE A 248 2.88 -20.83 -14.24
CA ILE A 248 3.07 -19.92 -13.10
C ILE A 248 2.34 -20.53 -11.88
N ASP A 249 3.09 -20.87 -10.85
CA ASP A 249 2.56 -21.47 -9.62
C ASP A 249 2.30 -20.40 -8.54
N ILE A 250 1.02 -20.19 -8.22
CA ILE A 250 0.59 -19.28 -7.16
C ILE A 250 0.65 -19.90 -5.75
N LEU A 251 0.65 -21.23 -5.64
CA LEU A 251 0.64 -21.92 -4.35
C LEU A 251 1.99 -21.79 -3.64
N LYS A 252 3.09 -21.89 -4.40
CA LYS A 252 4.43 -21.65 -3.87
C LYS A 252 4.60 -20.22 -3.35
N ASP A 253 4.01 -19.23 -4.04
CA ASP A 253 3.99 -17.84 -3.57
C ASP A 253 3.16 -17.64 -2.30
N LEU A 254 1.98 -18.28 -2.22
CA LEU A 254 1.16 -18.27 -1.01
C LEU A 254 1.93 -18.83 0.19
N ARG A 255 2.67 -19.94 0.00
CA ARG A 255 3.52 -20.52 1.05
C ARG A 255 4.61 -19.54 1.49
N ARG A 256 5.30 -18.88 0.56
CA ARG A 256 6.35 -17.88 0.87
C ARG A 256 5.78 -16.71 1.70
N LEU A 257 4.69 -16.11 1.24
CA LEU A 257 4.05 -14.99 1.94
C LEU A 257 3.60 -15.37 3.36
N ASN A 258 2.89 -16.50 3.50
CA ASN A 258 2.41 -16.95 4.81
C ASN A 258 3.58 -17.31 5.75
N THR A 259 4.62 -17.95 5.21
CA THR A 259 5.81 -18.33 5.98
C THR A 259 6.53 -17.10 6.52
N MET A 260 6.64 -16.05 5.71
CA MET A 260 7.21 -14.76 6.12
C MET A 260 6.45 -14.13 7.29
N ALA A 261 5.12 -14.18 7.28
CA ALA A 261 4.30 -13.69 8.39
C ALA A 261 4.45 -14.57 9.65
N VAL A 262 4.34 -15.90 9.52
CA VAL A 262 4.49 -16.84 10.65
C VAL A 262 5.85 -16.69 11.33
N LYS A 263 6.90 -16.50 10.53
CA LYS A 263 8.26 -16.31 11.00
C LYS A 263 8.57 -14.87 11.40
N ALA A 264 7.64 -13.92 11.41
CA ALA A 264 7.93 -12.56 11.85
C ALA A 264 7.80 -12.42 13.38
N ALA A 265 8.76 -11.73 14.02
CA ALA A 265 8.68 -11.44 15.46
C ALA A 265 7.53 -10.46 15.74
N ASN A 266 7.50 -9.33 15.02
CA ASN A 266 6.37 -8.41 14.93
C ASN A 266 6.01 -8.17 13.47
N THR A 267 4.76 -7.81 13.19
CA THR A 267 4.35 -7.38 11.85
C THR A 267 3.60 -6.05 11.84
N GLY A 268 3.89 -5.24 10.83
CA GLY A 268 3.17 -4.01 10.52
C GLY A 268 2.57 -4.06 9.13
N MET A 269 1.32 -3.65 8.99
CA MET A 269 0.62 -3.56 7.70
C MET A 269 0.37 -2.10 7.32
N ILE A 270 0.80 -1.69 6.14
CA ILE A 270 0.45 -0.40 5.52
C ILE A 270 -0.25 -0.72 4.21
N ILE A 271 -1.55 -0.44 4.13
CA ILE A 271 -2.39 -0.87 3.01
C ILE A 271 -3.03 0.35 2.36
N ILE A 272 -2.68 0.58 1.10
CA ILE A 272 -3.13 1.72 0.28
C ILE A 272 -4.11 1.18 -0.77
N GLY A 273 -5.40 1.37 -0.52
CA GLY A 273 -6.49 0.81 -1.31
C GLY A 273 -7.15 -0.41 -0.65
N GLY A 274 -7.69 -1.31 -1.47
CA GLY A 274 -8.49 -2.48 -1.06
C GLY A 274 -8.31 -3.66 -2.02
N GLY A 275 -9.26 -4.59 -2.06
CA GLY A 275 -9.23 -5.75 -2.95
C GLY A 275 -8.18 -6.80 -2.54
N VAL A 276 -7.62 -7.51 -3.54
CA VAL A 276 -6.72 -8.65 -3.30
C VAL A 276 -5.51 -8.28 -2.45
N ILE A 277 -4.94 -7.08 -2.64
CA ILE A 277 -3.74 -6.62 -1.93
C ILE A 277 -4.00 -6.50 -0.42
N LYS A 278 -5.17 -5.96 -0.04
CA LYS A 278 -5.60 -5.86 1.36
C LYS A 278 -5.82 -7.25 1.94
N HIS A 279 -6.66 -8.04 1.29
CA HIS A 279 -7.07 -9.32 1.83
C HIS A 279 -5.88 -10.29 1.95
N HIS A 280 -4.99 -10.32 0.97
CA HIS A 280 -3.86 -11.27 0.93
C HIS A 280 -2.82 -10.97 2.03
N ILE A 281 -2.49 -9.69 2.29
CA ILE A 281 -1.64 -9.30 3.41
C ILE A 281 -2.28 -9.65 4.76
N CYS A 282 -3.56 -9.31 4.94
CA CYS A 282 -4.28 -9.60 6.17
C CYS A 282 -4.38 -11.12 6.42
N ASN A 283 -4.63 -11.91 5.38
CA ASN A 283 -4.73 -13.36 5.48
C ASN A 283 -3.38 -14.03 5.78
N ALA A 284 -2.26 -13.47 5.30
CA ALA A 284 -0.94 -13.92 5.74
C ALA A 284 -0.74 -13.68 7.24
N ASN A 285 -1.15 -12.52 7.74
CA ASN A 285 -1.04 -12.17 9.16
C ASN A 285 -2.02 -12.94 10.05
N LEU A 286 -3.12 -13.48 9.51
CA LEU A 286 -3.95 -14.45 10.23
C LEU A 286 -3.14 -15.65 10.71
N MET A 287 -2.18 -16.13 9.90
CA MET A 287 -1.38 -17.32 10.21
C MET A 287 -0.50 -17.18 11.45
N ARG A 288 -0.31 -15.95 11.96
CA ARG A 288 0.40 -15.63 13.20
C ARG A 288 -0.51 -15.06 14.30
N ASN A 289 -1.82 -15.26 14.19
CA ASN A 289 -2.86 -14.67 15.05
C ASN A 289 -2.87 -13.13 15.04
N GLY A 290 -2.64 -12.56 13.86
CA GLY A 290 -2.89 -11.15 13.55
C GLY A 290 -1.65 -10.28 13.55
N ALA A 291 -1.75 -9.13 12.87
CA ALA A 291 -0.71 -8.12 12.86
C ALA A 291 -0.68 -7.30 14.16
N ASP A 292 0.52 -6.82 14.53
CA ASP A 292 0.76 -5.98 15.72
C ASP A 292 0.40 -4.52 15.45
N TYR A 293 0.63 -4.06 14.22
CA TYR A 293 0.36 -2.69 13.77
C TYR A 293 -0.37 -2.69 12.43
N SER A 294 -1.28 -1.73 12.22
CA SER A 294 -2.04 -1.64 10.97
C SER A 294 -2.48 -0.21 10.65
N VAL A 295 -2.20 0.23 9.41
CA VAL A 295 -2.68 1.48 8.83
C VAL A 295 -3.32 1.20 7.47
N TYR A 296 -4.59 1.55 7.33
CA TYR A 296 -5.32 1.51 6.07
C TYR A 296 -5.54 2.93 5.54
N LEU A 297 -5.32 3.13 4.24
CA LEU A 297 -5.61 4.37 3.53
C LEU A 297 -6.41 4.01 2.27
N ASN A 298 -7.72 4.21 2.32
CA ASN A 298 -8.59 3.94 1.18
C ASN A 298 -9.88 4.77 1.22
N THR A 299 -10.64 4.71 0.13
CA THR A 299 -11.90 5.46 -0.04
C THR A 299 -13.15 4.59 0.14
N ALA A 300 -12.98 3.29 0.42
CA ALA A 300 -14.07 2.33 0.46
C ALA A 300 -14.84 2.40 1.78
N SER A 301 -16.15 2.15 1.72
CA SER A 301 -17.09 2.27 2.84
C SER A 301 -17.68 0.91 3.23
N GLU A 302 -18.06 0.75 4.49
CA GLU A 302 -18.50 -0.55 5.04
C GLU A 302 -19.91 -1.00 4.62
N TYR A 303 -20.76 -0.09 4.12
CA TYR A 303 -22.20 -0.34 3.96
C TYR A 303 -22.54 -1.44 2.93
N ASP A 304 -21.63 -1.72 1.99
CA ASP A 304 -21.81 -2.72 0.94
C ASP A 304 -21.30 -4.12 1.33
N GLY A 305 -20.75 -4.27 2.54
CA GLY A 305 -20.22 -5.54 3.04
C GLY A 305 -18.94 -6.00 2.34
N SER A 306 -18.24 -5.12 1.61
CA SER A 306 -17.00 -5.46 0.93
C SER A 306 -15.80 -5.54 1.89
N ASP A 307 -14.90 -6.51 1.68
CA ASP A 307 -13.61 -6.55 2.41
C ASP A 307 -12.83 -5.25 2.19
N SER A 308 -12.88 -4.66 0.99
CA SER A 308 -12.26 -3.37 0.69
C SER A 308 -12.73 -2.25 1.65
N GLY A 309 -14.04 -2.19 1.90
CA GLY A 309 -14.69 -1.17 2.72
C GLY A 309 -14.66 -1.42 4.22
N ALA A 310 -14.43 -2.68 4.64
CA ALA A 310 -14.39 -3.10 6.03
C ALA A 310 -13.49 -2.21 6.90
N ARG A 311 -13.96 -1.93 8.13
CA ARG A 311 -13.15 -1.27 9.17
C ARG A 311 -12.09 -2.24 9.69
N PRO A 312 -10.95 -1.73 10.23
CA PRO A 312 -9.93 -2.62 10.81
C PRO A 312 -10.45 -3.52 11.93
N ASP A 313 -11.48 -3.09 12.68
CA ASP A 313 -12.12 -3.87 13.74
C ASP A 313 -12.78 -5.16 13.20
N GLU A 314 -13.26 -5.16 11.97
CA GLU A 314 -13.73 -6.40 11.33
C GLU A 314 -12.57 -7.39 11.18
N ALA A 315 -11.38 -6.94 10.75
CA ALA A 315 -10.20 -7.79 10.64
C ALA A 315 -9.71 -8.30 12.01
N VAL A 316 -10.00 -7.61 13.12
CA VAL A 316 -9.76 -8.10 14.48
C VAL A 316 -10.65 -9.31 14.77
N SER A 317 -11.93 -9.29 14.38
CA SER A 317 -12.85 -10.44 14.58
C SER A 317 -12.35 -11.74 13.93
N TRP A 318 -11.62 -11.63 12.82
CA TRP A 318 -11.03 -12.77 12.12
C TRP A 318 -9.69 -13.24 12.70
N GLY A 319 -9.06 -12.45 13.58
CA GLY A 319 -7.67 -12.66 14.00
C GLY A 319 -6.63 -12.26 12.96
N LYS A 320 -7.01 -11.46 11.95
CA LYS A 320 -6.09 -10.87 10.96
C LYS A 320 -5.33 -9.66 11.53
N ILE A 321 -5.90 -9.01 12.54
CA ILE A 321 -5.28 -7.97 13.38
C ILE A 321 -5.41 -8.43 14.85
N ARG A 322 -4.39 -8.20 15.67
CA ARG A 322 -4.43 -8.55 17.10
C ARG A 322 -5.44 -7.70 17.86
N ALA A 323 -6.10 -8.30 18.86
CA ALA A 323 -7.02 -7.59 19.75
C ALA A 323 -6.33 -6.48 20.58
N THR A 324 -5.02 -6.57 20.79
CA THR A 324 -4.21 -5.57 21.49
C THR A 324 -3.67 -4.46 20.58
N ALA A 325 -3.89 -4.56 19.26
CA ALA A 325 -3.43 -3.54 18.31
C ALA A 325 -4.28 -2.27 18.40
N SER A 326 -3.75 -1.17 17.90
CA SER A 326 -4.48 0.10 17.73
C SER A 326 -4.54 0.47 16.25
N PRO A 327 -5.32 -0.27 15.43
CA PRO A 327 -5.33 -0.09 14.00
C PRO A 327 -6.00 1.21 13.59
N VAL A 328 -5.51 1.84 12.52
CA VAL A 328 -6.03 3.13 12.03
C VAL A 328 -6.48 2.99 10.58
N LYS A 329 -7.59 3.64 10.23
CA LYS A 329 -8.06 3.78 8.85
C LYS A 329 -8.27 5.26 8.53
N ILE A 330 -7.65 5.75 7.46
CA ILE A 330 -7.91 7.06 6.88
C ILE A 330 -8.84 6.87 5.68
N TYR A 331 -9.97 7.58 5.70
CA TYR A 331 -10.90 7.66 4.57
C TYR A 331 -10.52 8.85 3.68
N GLY A 332 -9.88 8.58 2.55
CA GLY A 332 -9.43 9.61 1.63
C GLY A 332 -8.58 9.08 0.48
N ASP A 333 -8.38 9.92 -0.53
CA ASP A 333 -7.54 9.57 -1.68
C ASP A 333 -6.05 9.55 -1.29
N ALA A 334 -5.39 8.44 -1.58
CA ALA A 334 -4.00 8.23 -1.23
C ALA A 334 -3.03 9.17 -1.96
N THR A 335 -3.40 9.72 -3.12
CA THR A 335 -2.56 10.70 -3.85
C THR A 335 -2.38 12.00 -3.07
N LEU A 336 -3.33 12.35 -2.20
CA LEU A 336 -3.25 13.52 -1.33
C LEU A 336 -2.52 13.23 -0.02
N ILE A 337 -2.71 12.02 0.52
CA ILE A 337 -2.36 11.71 1.91
C ILE A 337 -1.04 10.94 2.02
N PHE A 338 -0.80 9.99 1.11
CA PHE A 338 0.35 9.08 1.22
C PHE A 338 1.70 9.81 1.13
N PRO A 339 1.93 10.77 0.22
CA PRO A 339 3.18 11.53 0.20
C PRO A 339 3.47 12.27 1.51
N LEU A 340 2.44 12.79 2.17
CA LEU A 340 2.56 13.45 3.48
C LEU A 340 2.89 12.45 4.60
N LEU A 341 2.27 11.25 4.58
CA LEU A 341 2.63 10.17 5.50
C LEU A 341 4.10 9.78 5.32
N VAL A 342 4.55 9.60 4.09
CA VAL A 342 5.97 9.29 3.79
C VAL A 342 6.89 10.39 4.29
N GLY A 343 6.50 11.66 4.08
CA GLY A 343 7.19 12.83 4.60
C GLY A 343 7.40 12.78 6.12
N GLU A 344 6.33 12.59 6.90
CA GLU A 344 6.36 12.62 8.36
C GLU A 344 6.87 11.33 9.03
N THR A 345 7.14 10.28 8.26
CA THR A 345 7.58 8.98 8.78
C THR A 345 8.90 8.54 8.15
N PHE A 346 8.84 7.83 7.02
CA PHE A 346 9.96 7.23 6.30
C PHE A 346 11.04 8.25 5.91
N ALA A 347 10.66 9.33 5.24
CA ALA A 347 11.61 10.34 4.76
C ALA A 347 12.28 11.08 5.92
N LYS A 348 11.49 11.53 6.91
CA LYS A 348 11.99 12.18 8.12
C LYS A 348 13.00 11.30 8.86
N ARG A 349 12.71 10.00 9.04
CA ARG A 349 13.62 9.03 9.65
C ARG A 349 14.92 8.88 8.85
N PHE A 350 14.81 8.69 7.53
CA PHE A 350 15.96 8.52 6.64
C PHE A 350 16.93 9.70 6.69
N HIS A 351 16.39 10.91 6.57
CA HIS A 351 17.21 12.13 6.55
C HIS A 351 17.74 12.51 7.92
N LYS A 352 17.04 12.13 9.01
CA LYS A 352 17.56 12.30 10.37
C LYS A 352 18.77 11.40 10.63
N ASN A 353 18.76 10.16 10.16
CA ASN A 353 19.86 9.20 10.37
C ASN A 353 21.10 9.46 9.48
N LYS A 354 21.01 10.39 8.52
CA LYS A 354 22.13 10.83 7.66
C LYS A 354 22.87 12.07 8.19
N LYS A 355 22.30 12.75 9.18
CA LYS A 355 22.97 13.81 9.95
C LYS A 355 23.65 13.18 11.15
#